data_AF-A0A3D2Q488-F1
#
_entry.id   AF-A0A3D2Q488-F1
#
_cell.length_a   1.000
_cell.length_b   1.000
_cell.length_c   1.000
_cell.angle_alpha   90.00
_cell.angle_beta   90.00
_cell.angle_gamma   90.00
#
_symmetry.space_group_name_H-M   'P 1'
#
loop_
_entity.id
_entity.type
_entity.pdbx_description
1 polymer ?
#
loop_
_entity_poly.entity_id
_entity_poly.type
_entity_poly.pdbx_seq_one_letter_code
_entity_poly.pdbx_strand_id
1 'polypeptide(L)'
;MNTDLSFITNEENQSLKKRFEVLIKDASFFDCLVGYFYSSGFHAIYPSLENTVKIRILIGISTSRQTFEMMGKANKPTQQAFDFSHAEAKQEVENLVQNEMAESEDNRNVESGVHKFIEWIRNSKLEIRAYPSQNIHAKLYIMTFKEGDRDTGRVITGSSNFTQAGLVDNIEFNVELKNRSDYDFAKDKFEELWRNAVDVSEKYVRTIQDKTWLTQNITPYQMYLKFLYEYFKDELSQTDEVFIKYLPQEFKKLEYQEQAVLNAKKILLEYGGVFISDVVGLGKTYISAMLAGQLDGRTLIIAPPVLLE
;
A
#
# COMPACT_ATOMS: atom_id res chain seq x y z
N MET A 1 11.35 32.29 -21.87
CA MET A 1 11.83 31.74 -20.59
C MET A 1 13.15 31.05 -20.84
N ASN A 2 14.16 31.34 -20.04
CA ASN A 2 15.52 30.85 -20.25
C ASN A 2 15.60 29.36 -19.84
N THR A 3 15.50 28.44 -20.79
CA THR A 3 15.39 26.99 -20.57
C THR A 3 16.73 26.27 -20.48
N ASP A 4 17.84 27.01 -20.38
CA ASP A 4 19.19 26.44 -20.37
C ASP A 4 19.82 26.29 -18.98
N LEU A 5 19.01 26.37 -17.92
CA LEU A 5 19.47 26.06 -16.57
C LEU A 5 19.63 24.55 -16.40
N SER A 6 20.78 24.12 -15.88
CA SER A 6 21.02 22.72 -15.49
C SER A 6 20.27 22.33 -14.22
N PHE A 7 19.81 23.31 -13.43
CA PHE A 7 19.05 23.06 -12.21
C PHE A 7 17.58 22.82 -12.53
N ILE A 8 17.01 21.82 -11.85
CA ILE A 8 15.59 21.47 -11.92
C ILE A 8 15.05 21.54 -10.50
N THR A 9 14.23 22.55 -10.27
CA THR A 9 13.42 22.71 -9.05
C THR A 9 11.99 22.28 -9.34
N ASN A 10 11.28 21.84 -8.31
CA ASN A 10 9.83 21.60 -8.37
C ASN A 10 9.11 22.88 -7.94
N GLU A 11 8.98 23.81 -8.89
CA GLU A 11 8.37 25.14 -8.69
C GLU A 11 7.35 25.41 -9.80
N GLU A 12 6.63 26.54 -9.73
CA GLU A 12 5.64 26.89 -10.75
C GLU A 12 6.26 26.84 -12.16
N ASN A 13 5.72 25.93 -12.98
CA ASN A 13 6.11 25.64 -14.36
C ASN A 13 7.37 24.79 -14.59
N GLN A 14 8.12 24.40 -13.56
CA GLN A 14 9.26 23.50 -13.67
C GLN A 14 9.13 22.34 -12.68
N SER A 15 9.33 21.11 -13.14
CA SER A 15 9.37 19.95 -12.25
C SER A 15 10.24 18.85 -12.83
N LEU A 16 10.77 18.00 -11.95
CA LEU A 16 11.53 16.83 -12.37
C LEU A 16 10.69 15.91 -13.27
N LYS A 17 9.39 15.76 -12.97
CA LYS A 17 8.44 15.05 -13.85
C LYS A 17 8.45 15.61 -15.28
N LYS A 18 8.23 16.91 -15.46
CA LYS A 18 8.21 17.55 -16.80
C LYS A 18 9.53 17.36 -17.52
N ARG A 19 10.65 17.42 -16.78
CA ARG A 19 11.96 17.21 -17.39
C ARG A 19 12.16 15.77 -17.84
N PHE A 20 11.71 14.79 -17.05
CA PHE A 20 11.68 13.38 -17.45
C PHE A 20 10.78 13.15 -18.67
N GLU A 21 9.60 13.75 -18.75
CA GLU A 21 8.73 13.63 -19.93
C GLU A 21 9.42 14.08 -21.23
N VAL A 22 10.30 15.09 -21.16
CA VAL A 22 11.06 15.59 -22.31
C VAL A 22 12.26 14.69 -22.64
N LEU A 23 12.99 14.20 -21.63
CA LEU A 23 14.24 13.46 -21.86
C LEU A 23 14.01 11.97 -22.11
N ILE A 24 13.09 11.34 -21.37
CA ILE A 24 12.90 9.88 -21.39
C ILE A 24 12.20 9.43 -22.67
N LYS A 25 11.32 10.26 -23.25
CA LYS A 25 10.54 9.91 -24.45
C LYS A 25 11.42 9.39 -25.60
N ASP A 26 12.63 9.92 -25.72
CA ASP A 26 13.59 9.59 -26.78
C ASP A 26 14.70 8.61 -26.30
N ALA A 27 14.66 8.20 -25.03
CA ALA A 27 15.64 7.30 -24.44
C ALA A 27 15.42 5.84 -24.87
N SER A 28 16.51 5.16 -25.21
CA SER A 28 16.54 3.71 -25.38
C SER A 28 16.65 2.98 -24.05
N PHE A 29 17.46 3.50 -23.12
CA PHE A 29 17.68 2.90 -21.81
C PHE A 29 17.43 3.92 -20.70
N PHE A 30 16.81 3.45 -19.62
CA PHE A 30 16.64 4.22 -18.40
C PHE A 30 17.18 3.43 -17.21
N ASP A 31 18.28 3.91 -16.64
CA ASP A 31 18.87 3.33 -15.44
C ASP A 31 18.65 4.25 -14.24
N CYS A 32 18.23 3.67 -13.13
CA CYS A 32 17.85 4.40 -11.93
C CYS A 32 18.58 3.78 -10.73
N LEU A 33 19.33 4.59 -9.99
CA LEU A 33 19.92 4.22 -8.71
C LEU A 33 19.28 5.06 -7.62
N VAL A 34 18.50 4.41 -6.76
CA VAL A 34 17.71 5.05 -5.70
C VAL A 34 17.79 4.24 -4.41
N GLY A 35 17.67 4.89 -3.27
CA GLY A 35 17.55 4.18 -1.98
C GLY A 35 16.27 3.37 -1.88
N TYR A 36 15.19 3.84 -2.50
CA TYR A 36 13.97 3.08 -2.66
C TYR A 36 13.18 3.58 -3.88
N PHE A 37 12.45 2.68 -4.53
CA PHE A 37 11.70 2.96 -5.74
C PHE A 37 10.21 2.78 -5.46
N TYR A 38 9.44 3.86 -5.63
CA TYR A 38 8.02 3.86 -5.31
C TYR A 38 7.18 3.75 -6.59
N SER A 39 6.21 2.85 -6.57
CA SER A 39 5.15 2.66 -7.58
C SER A 39 4.41 3.94 -7.93
N SER A 40 4.22 4.85 -6.97
CA SER A 40 3.62 6.16 -7.21
C SER A 40 4.46 7.04 -8.13
N GLY A 41 5.78 7.08 -7.95
CA GLY A 41 6.70 7.79 -8.84
C GLY A 41 6.75 7.15 -10.22
N PHE A 42 6.66 5.82 -10.29
CA PHE A 42 6.57 5.10 -11.56
C PHE A 42 5.28 5.44 -12.30
N HIS A 43 4.13 5.44 -11.62
CA HIS A 43 2.86 5.82 -12.23
C HIS A 43 2.95 7.20 -12.91
N ALA A 44 3.64 8.15 -12.27
CA ALA A 44 3.78 9.50 -12.79
C ALA A 44 4.54 9.60 -14.12
N ILE A 45 5.46 8.67 -14.42
CA ILE A 45 6.34 8.77 -15.59
C ILE A 45 6.37 7.55 -16.52
N TYR A 46 5.69 6.44 -16.17
CA TYR A 46 5.67 5.26 -17.05
C TYR A 46 5.18 5.54 -18.47
N PRO A 47 4.24 6.49 -18.75
CA PRO A 47 3.84 6.75 -20.13
C PRO A 47 5.03 7.23 -20.98
N SER A 48 5.94 8.01 -20.39
CA SER A 48 7.17 8.48 -21.03
C SER A 48 8.18 7.35 -21.24
N LEU A 49 8.16 6.34 -20.37
CA LEU A 49 9.02 5.16 -20.43
C LEU A 49 8.53 4.10 -21.45
N GLU A 50 7.35 4.25 -22.06
CA GLU A 50 6.79 3.23 -22.97
C GLU A 50 7.69 2.91 -24.17
N ASN A 51 8.40 3.89 -24.70
CA ASN A 51 9.29 3.70 -25.86
C ASN A 51 10.70 3.23 -25.49
N THR A 52 11.03 3.15 -24.20
CA THR A 52 12.32 2.61 -23.76
C THR A 52 12.40 1.11 -24.08
N VAL A 53 13.59 0.68 -24.49
CA VAL A 53 13.91 -0.72 -24.74
C VAL A 53 14.07 -1.47 -23.42
N LYS A 54 14.76 -0.84 -22.45
CA LYS A 54 15.09 -1.47 -21.19
C LYS A 54 15.16 -0.46 -20.05
N ILE A 55 14.67 -0.88 -18.89
CA ILE A 55 14.68 -0.12 -17.65
C ILE A 55 15.39 -0.96 -16.58
N ARG A 56 16.31 -0.36 -15.84
CA ARG A 56 17.02 -1.00 -14.73
C ARG A 56 16.94 -0.15 -13.48
N ILE A 57 16.47 -0.74 -12.39
CA ILE A 57 16.34 -0.09 -11.09
C ILE A 57 17.27 -0.77 -10.11
N LEU A 58 18.24 -0.02 -9.63
CA LEU A 58 19.17 -0.44 -8.60
C LEU A 58 18.77 0.21 -7.27
N ILE A 59 18.38 -0.63 -6.32
CA ILE A 59 17.94 -0.23 -4.99
C ILE A 59 19.12 -0.31 -4.02
N GLY A 60 19.42 0.78 -3.33
CA GLY A 60 20.36 0.79 -2.21
C GLY A 60 19.65 0.33 -0.92
N ILE A 61 20.06 -0.80 -0.34
CA ILE A 61 19.44 -1.28 0.90
C ILE A 61 20.17 -0.66 2.10
N SER A 62 19.47 0.14 2.90
CA SER A 62 19.96 0.61 4.20
C SER A 62 19.17 -0.04 5.33
N THR A 63 19.86 -0.51 6.38
CA THR A 63 19.22 -0.96 7.61
C THR A 63 18.44 0.18 8.25
N SER A 64 17.25 -0.12 8.80
CA SER A 64 16.50 0.86 9.58
C SER A 64 17.36 1.39 10.74
N ARG A 65 17.17 2.67 11.08
CA ARG A 65 17.87 3.33 12.20
C ARG A 65 17.68 2.56 13.52
N GLN A 66 16.54 1.93 13.73
CA GLN A 66 16.24 1.12 14.92
C GLN A 66 17.10 -0.14 15.00
N THR A 67 17.35 -0.82 13.88
CA THR A 67 18.25 -1.99 13.82
C THR A 67 19.70 -1.60 14.08
N PHE A 68 20.13 -0.46 13.54
CA PHE A 68 21.46 0.12 13.80
C PHE A 68 21.62 0.50 15.29
N GLU A 69 20.61 1.12 15.91
CA GLU A 69 20.64 1.52 17.33
C GLU A 69 20.61 0.31 18.29
N MET A 70 19.88 -0.76 17.95
CA MET A 70 19.90 -2.01 18.74
C MET A 70 21.24 -2.74 18.65
N MET A 71 21.89 -2.72 17.49
CA MET A 71 23.21 -3.32 17.28
C MET A 71 24.36 -2.45 17.82
N GLY A 72 24.24 -1.12 17.81
CA GLY A 72 25.21 -0.20 18.39
C GLY A 72 25.36 -0.34 19.91
N LYS A 73 24.36 -0.93 20.59
CA LYS A 73 24.46 -1.31 22.02
C LYS A 73 25.29 -2.58 22.24
N ALA A 74 25.55 -3.38 21.21
CA ALA A 74 26.46 -4.52 21.26
C ALA A 74 27.84 -4.06 20.76
N ASN A 75 28.74 -3.72 21.68
CA ASN A 75 30.13 -3.24 21.46
C ASN A 75 30.93 -4.01 20.40
N LYS A 76 30.70 -3.77 19.10
CA LYS A 76 31.55 -4.21 17.99
C LYS A 76 32.12 -2.98 17.29
N PRO A 77 33.44 -2.91 17.07
CA PRO A 77 34.09 -1.75 16.47
C PRO A 77 33.56 -1.51 15.04
N THR A 78 33.27 -0.24 14.77
CA THR A 78 32.47 0.33 13.67
C THR A 78 33.18 0.35 12.31
N GLN A 79 33.87 -0.73 11.90
CA GLN A 79 34.72 -0.72 10.68
C GLN A 79 34.46 -1.83 9.66
N GLN A 80 33.45 -2.67 9.82
CA GLN A 80 32.99 -3.52 8.72
C GLN A 80 31.59 -3.08 8.32
N ALA A 81 31.48 -2.45 7.15
CA ALA A 81 30.22 -2.39 6.44
C ALA A 81 29.74 -3.84 6.30
N PHE A 82 28.70 -4.20 7.04
CA PHE A 82 28.10 -5.52 6.92
C PHE A 82 27.34 -5.51 5.60
N ASP A 83 27.97 -6.06 4.57
CA ASP A 83 27.28 -6.34 3.32
C ASP A 83 26.20 -7.39 3.60
N PHE A 84 24.98 -7.13 3.12
CA PHE A 84 23.87 -8.05 3.30
C PHE A 84 24.14 -9.34 2.52
N SER A 85 23.74 -10.48 3.07
CA SER A 85 23.60 -11.69 2.26
C SER A 85 22.52 -11.48 1.19
N HIS A 86 22.57 -12.26 0.11
CA HIS A 86 21.52 -12.24 -0.91
C HIS A 86 20.12 -12.50 -0.35
N ALA A 87 20.02 -13.31 0.71
CA ALA A 87 18.75 -13.62 1.37
C ALA A 87 18.23 -12.42 2.18
N GLU A 88 19.09 -11.76 2.96
CA GLU A 88 18.72 -10.57 3.71
C GLU A 88 18.34 -9.42 2.78
N ALA A 89 19.09 -9.22 1.69
CA ALA A 89 18.76 -8.20 0.69
C ALA A 89 17.36 -8.41 0.09
N LYS A 90 16.99 -9.65 -0.23
CA LYS A 90 15.64 -10.00 -0.69
C LYS A 90 14.57 -9.79 0.38
N GLN A 91 14.90 -10.00 1.64
CA GLN A 91 13.96 -9.79 2.76
C GLN A 91 13.73 -8.30 3.03
N GLU A 92 14.78 -7.48 2.95
CA GLU A 92 14.63 -6.03 3.09
C GLU A 92 13.78 -5.44 1.97
N VAL A 93 14.00 -5.86 0.71
CA VAL A 93 13.12 -5.43 -0.39
C VAL A 93 11.67 -5.87 -0.15
N GLU A 94 11.44 -7.08 0.36
CA GLU A 94 10.09 -7.54 0.71
C GLU A 94 9.43 -6.65 1.77
N ASN A 95 10.17 -6.26 2.81
CA ASN A 95 9.66 -5.39 3.87
C ASN A 95 9.33 -3.99 3.33
N LEU A 96 10.21 -3.43 2.50
CA LEU A 96 10.00 -2.11 1.92
C LEU A 96 8.76 -2.08 1.01
N VAL A 97 8.57 -3.12 0.19
CA VAL A 97 7.39 -3.24 -0.69
C VAL A 97 6.10 -3.37 0.12
N GLN A 98 6.09 -4.17 1.18
CA GLN A 98 4.92 -4.28 2.05
C GLN A 98 4.57 -2.94 2.70
N ASN A 99 5.57 -2.24 3.23
CA ASN A 99 5.37 -0.94 3.86
C ASN A 99 4.87 0.11 2.86
N GLU A 100 5.45 0.16 1.67
CA GLU A 100 4.99 1.05 0.61
C GLU A 100 3.53 0.80 0.27
N MET A 101 3.15 -0.46 0.03
CA MET A 101 1.79 -0.79 -0.35
C MET A 101 0.81 -0.50 0.80
N ALA A 102 1.21 -0.68 2.05
CA ALA A 102 0.38 -0.36 3.21
C ALA A 102 0.16 1.16 3.41
N GLU A 103 1.16 1.99 3.08
CA GLU A 103 1.09 3.45 3.18
C GLU A 103 0.51 4.12 1.92
N SER A 104 0.38 3.38 0.82
CA SER A 104 -0.11 3.89 -0.45
C SER A 104 -1.60 4.24 -0.41
N GLU A 105 -1.99 5.25 -1.19
CA GLU A 105 -3.40 5.59 -1.38
C GLU A 105 -4.16 4.46 -2.08
N ASP A 106 -5.37 4.18 -1.61
CA ASP A 106 -6.30 3.24 -2.24
C ASP A 106 -7.01 3.92 -3.42
N ASN A 107 -6.34 3.99 -4.56
CA ASN A 107 -6.88 4.56 -5.79
C ASN A 107 -6.45 3.81 -7.05
N ARG A 108 -7.22 3.99 -8.14
CA ARG A 108 -6.98 3.31 -9.44
C ARG A 108 -5.65 3.68 -10.10
N ASN A 109 -5.10 4.85 -9.81
CA ASN A 109 -3.84 5.29 -10.40
C ASN A 109 -2.68 4.47 -9.82
N VAL A 110 -2.65 4.30 -8.50
CA VAL A 110 -1.67 3.43 -7.82
C VAL A 110 -1.80 2.00 -8.34
N GLU A 111 -3.01 1.44 -8.33
CA GLU A 111 -3.27 0.07 -8.81
C GLU A 111 -2.78 -0.15 -10.25
N SER A 112 -3.15 0.75 -11.18
CA SER A 112 -2.72 0.64 -12.58
C SER A 112 -1.21 0.79 -12.76
N GLY A 113 -0.57 1.68 -12.00
CA GLY A 113 0.88 1.84 -11.97
C GLY A 113 1.59 0.55 -11.53
N VAL A 114 1.12 -0.05 -10.44
CA VAL A 114 1.68 -1.32 -9.93
C VAL A 114 1.48 -2.46 -10.92
N HIS A 115 0.29 -2.59 -11.51
CA HIS A 115 0.05 -3.61 -12.54
C HIS A 115 0.98 -3.45 -13.74
N LYS A 116 1.18 -2.22 -14.22
CA LYS A 116 2.10 -1.93 -15.33
C LYS A 116 3.54 -2.25 -14.96
N PHE A 117 3.93 -1.97 -13.73
CA PHE A 117 5.25 -2.31 -13.21
C PHE A 117 5.49 -3.83 -13.20
N ILE A 118 4.53 -4.61 -12.70
CA ILE A 118 4.57 -6.09 -12.72
C ILE A 118 4.61 -6.62 -14.16
N GLU A 119 3.81 -6.05 -15.07
CA GLU A 119 3.81 -6.40 -16.50
C GLU A 119 5.22 -6.24 -17.10
N TRP A 120 5.89 -5.11 -16.80
CA TRP A 120 7.22 -4.80 -17.33
C TRP A 120 8.34 -5.65 -16.71
N ILE A 121 8.19 -6.08 -15.46
CA ILE A 121 9.08 -7.09 -14.88
C ILE A 121 8.91 -8.41 -15.63
N ARG A 122 7.67 -8.87 -15.81
CA ARG A 122 7.37 -10.17 -16.42
C ARG A 122 7.82 -10.28 -17.87
N ASN A 123 7.66 -9.21 -18.66
CA ASN A 123 8.13 -9.18 -20.04
C ASN A 123 9.62 -8.82 -20.18
N SER A 124 10.36 -8.75 -19.06
CA SER A 124 11.78 -8.40 -19.01
C SER A 124 12.11 -7.00 -19.57
N LYS A 125 11.16 -6.09 -19.70
CA LYS A 125 11.45 -4.68 -20.01
C LYS A 125 12.09 -3.98 -18.82
N LEU A 126 11.68 -4.33 -17.61
CA LEU A 126 12.14 -3.75 -16.36
C LEU A 126 12.84 -4.80 -15.49
N GLU A 127 14.03 -4.47 -15.00
CA GLU A 127 14.77 -5.29 -14.03
C GLU A 127 15.02 -4.52 -12.75
N ILE A 128 14.97 -5.23 -11.62
CA ILE A 128 15.24 -4.67 -10.31
C ILE A 128 16.33 -5.47 -9.63
N ARG A 129 17.37 -4.76 -9.21
CA ARG A 129 18.40 -5.33 -8.37
C ARG A 129 18.57 -4.54 -7.09
N ALA A 130 18.98 -5.22 -6.03
CA ALA A 130 19.27 -4.60 -4.76
C ALA A 130 20.76 -4.73 -4.45
N TYR A 131 21.43 -3.60 -4.23
CA TYR A 131 22.84 -3.59 -3.87
C TYR A 131 22.98 -3.89 -2.37
N PRO A 132 23.74 -4.93 -1.98
CA PRO A 132 23.78 -5.42 -0.61
C PRO A 132 24.70 -4.59 0.29
N SER A 133 24.63 -3.26 0.25
CA SER A 133 25.49 -2.39 1.08
C SER A 133 24.75 -1.16 1.58
N GLN A 134 25.01 -0.80 2.84
CA GLN A 134 24.27 0.20 3.62
C GLN A 134 24.53 1.66 3.22
N ASN A 135 25.42 1.92 2.26
CA ASN A 135 25.94 3.25 1.99
C ASN A 135 25.39 3.91 0.71
N ILE A 136 24.38 3.32 0.08
CA ILE A 136 23.80 3.88 -1.15
C ILE A 136 22.54 4.68 -0.83
N HIS A 137 22.71 6.01 -0.74
CA HIS A 137 21.62 6.99 -0.66
C HIS A 137 21.51 7.89 -1.90
N ALA A 138 22.15 7.47 -3.01
CA ALA A 138 22.15 8.20 -4.26
C ALA A 138 20.75 8.22 -4.89
N LYS A 139 20.48 9.29 -5.65
CA LYS A 139 19.30 9.47 -6.49
C LYS A 139 19.84 9.87 -7.86
N LEU A 140 20.11 8.86 -8.68
CA LEU A 140 20.81 9.01 -9.94
C LEU A 140 19.94 8.40 -11.04
N TYR A 141 19.67 9.18 -12.06
CA TYR A 141 18.84 8.82 -13.19
C TYR A 141 19.67 8.99 -14.46
N ILE A 142 19.90 7.91 -15.18
CA ILE A 142 20.73 7.90 -16.39
C ILE A 142 19.83 7.56 -17.56
N MET A 143 19.78 8.47 -18.53
CA MET A 143 19.06 8.29 -19.78
C MET A 143 20.08 8.06 -20.88
N THR A 144 20.04 6.90 -21.54
CA THR A 144 20.81 6.64 -22.75
C THR A 144 19.91 6.84 -23.96
N PHE A 145 20.28 7.74 -24.87
CA PHE A 145 19.49 8.04 -26.07
C PHE A 145 19.79 7.08 -27.21
N LYS A 146 18.97 7.14 -28.27
CA LYS A 146 19.16 6.37 -29.49
C LYS A 146 20.42 6.83 -30.23
N GLU A 147 21.03 5.93 -30.98
CA GLU A 147 22.14 6.29 -31.86
C GLU A 147 21.67 7.32 -32.90
N GLY A 148 22.43 8.41 -33.06
CA GLY A 148 22.07 9.52 -33.94
C GLY A 148 21.09 10.55 -33.37
N ASP A 149 20.68 10.43 -32.10
CA ASP A 149 19.99 11.50 -31.37
C ASP A 149 20.98 12.64 -30.99
N ARG A 150 20.48 13.66 -30.28
CA ARG A 150 21.18 14.88 -29.87
C ARG A 150 22.53 14.67 -29.18
N ASP A 151 22.64 13.64 -28.34
CA ASP A 151 23.82 13.27 -27.56
C ASP A 151 23.74 11.78 -27.15
N THR A 152 24.79 11.23 -26.53
CA THR A 152 24.82 9.81 -26.11
C THR A 152 23.85 9.51 -24.95
N GLY A 153 23.60 10.49 -24.10
CA GLY A 153 22.81 10.34 -22.90
C GLY A 153 23.05 11.46 -21.89
N ARG A 154 22.17 11.49 -20.89
CA ARG A 154 22.17 12.50 -19.83
C ARG A 154 22.01 11.87 -18.48
N VAL A 155 22.46 12.60 -17.46
CA VAL A 155 22.36 12.19 -16.07
C VAL A 155 21.61 13.25 -15.30
N ILE A 156 20.65 12.84 -14.48
CA ILE A 156 20.05 13.69 -13.46
C ILE A 156 20.41 13.13 -12.10
N THR A 157 20.88 14.00 -11.21
CA THR A 157 21.14 13.67 -9.81
C THR A 157 20.67 14.79 -8.91
N GLY A 158 20.25 14.47 -7.69
CA GLY A 158 19.71 15.49 -6.78
C GLY A 158 19.15 14.93 -5.48
N SER A 159 18.24 15.69 -4.90
CA SER A 159 17.55 15.34 -3.65
C SER A 159 16.23 14.58 -3.86
N SER A 160 15.68 14.58 -5.08
CA SER A 160 14.38 13.96 -5.38
C SER A 160 14.42 12.44 -5.37
N ASN A 161 13.62 11.83 -4.50
CA ASN A 161 13.25 10.42 -4.63
C ASN A 161 12.34 10.20 -5.84
N PHE A 162 12.29 8.95 -6.31
CA PHE A 162 11.38 8.54 -7.37
C PHE A 162 9.97 8.28 -6.81
N THR A 163 9.33 9.34 -6.30
CA THR A 163 7.96 9.37 -5.75
C THR A 163 7.16 10.49 -6.42
N GLN A 164 5.84 10.42 -6.38
CA GLN A 164 5.00 11.55 -6.81
C GLN A 164 5.43 12.87 -6.14
N ALA A 165 5.62 12.85 -4.82
CA ALA A 165 6.07 14.01 -4.06
C ALA A 165 7.45 14.52 -4.50
N GLY A 166 8.44 13.65 -4.68
CA GLY A 166 9.78 14.03 -5.12
C GLY A 166 9.81 14.56 -6.57
N LEU A 167 8.88 14.13 -7.41
CA LEU A 167 8.83 14.53 -8.81
C LEU A 167 8.06 15.84 -9.07
N VAL A 168 7.17 16.24 -8.14
CA VAL A 168 6.22 17.35 -8.36
C VAL A 168 6.04 18.25 -7.14
N ASP A 169 5.85 17.71 -5.94
CA ASP A 169 5.29 18.46 -4.82
C ASP A 169 6.35 19.03 -3.86
N ASN A 170 7.41 18.27 -3.59
CA ASN A 170 8.48 18.67 -2.69
C ASN A 170 9.38 19.71 -3.36
N ILE A 171 9.85 20.70 -2.61
CA ILE A 171 10.92 21.60 -3.04
C ILE A 171 12.23 20.79 -3.05
N GLU A 172 12.63 20.32 -4.24
CA GLU A 172 13.81 19.51 -4.46
C GLU A 172 14.82 20.26 -5.35
N PHE A 173 16.10 19.94 -5.17
CA PHE A 173 17.18 20.44 -6.02
C PHE A 173 17.78 19.29 -6.80
N ASN A 174 17.61 19.33 -8.13
CA ASN A 174 18.24 18.38 -9.03
C ASN A 174 19.10 19.11 -10.06
N VAL A 175 20.09 18.40 -10.58
CA VAL A 175 20.98 18.89 -11.62
C VAL A 175 20.98 17.89 -12.77
N GLU A 176 20.77 18.40 -13.97
CA GLU A 176 21.00 17.69 -15.22
C GLU A 176 22.43 17.93 -15.71
N LEU A 177 23.19 16.85 -15.77
CA LEU A 177 24.52 16.80 -16.36
C LEU A 177 24.38 16.44 -17.84
N LYS A 178 24.80 17.37 -18.70
CA LYS A 178 24.71 17.27 -20.17
C LYS A 178 26.03 16.81 -20.80
N ASN A 179 27.13 16.76 -20.04
CA ASN A 179 28.43 16.41 -20.60
C ASN A 179 28.57 14.89 -20.75
N ARG A 180 29.19 14.47 -21.86
CA ARG A 180 29.47 13.07 -22.13
C ARG A 180 30.34 12.40 -21.05
N SER A 181 31.33 13.12 -20.53
CA SER A 181 32.20 12.59 -19.46
C SER A 181 31.44 12.23 -18.19
N ASP A 182 30.44 13.05 -17.83
CA ASP A 182 29.61 12.82 -16.65
C ASP A 182 28.68 11.62 -16.86
N TYR A 183 28.13 11.50 -18.08
CA TYR A 183 27.35 10.34 -18.50
C TYR A 183 28.17 9.04 -18.47
N ASP A 184 29.34 9.03 -19.11
CA ASP A 184 30.20 7.84 -19.18
C ASP A 184 30.61 7.39 -17.77
N PHE A 185 31.01 8.33 -16.91
CA PHE A 185 31.33 8.04 -15.51
C PHE A 185 30.15 7.46 -14.72
N ALA A 186 28.97 8.08 -14.82
CA ALA A 186 27.78 7.63 -14.11
C ALA A 186 27.35 6.23 -14.60
N LYS A 187 27.41 6.00 -15.91
CA LYS A 187 27.09 4.72 -16.53
C LYS A 187 28.04 3.62 -16.06
N ASP A 188 29.35 3.87 -16.12
CA ASP A 188 30.36 2.89 -15.69
C ASP A 188 30.21 2.54 -14.21
N LYS A 189 29.94 3.53 -13.34
CA LYS A 189 29.65 3.27 -11.93
C LYS A 189 28.35 2.51 -11.73
N PHE A 190 27.30 2.81 -12.49
CA PHE A 190 26.07 2.03 -12.45
C PHE A 190 26.33 0.56 -12.81
N GLU A 191 27.08 0.28 -13.88
CA GLU A 191 27.41 -1.10 -14.29
C GLU A 191 28.28 -1.85 -13.26
N GLU A 192 29.20 -1.15 -12.59
CA GLU A 192 29.97 -1.72 -11.47
C GLU A 192 29.05 -2.18 -10.34
N LEU A 193 28.16 -1.30 -9.89
CA LEU A 193 27.23 -1.62 -8.80
C LEU A 193 26.22 -2.70 -9.23
N TRP A 194 25.70 -2.60 -10.45
CA TRP A 194 24.71 -3.54 -11.00
C TRP A 194 25.20 -4.98 -11.06
N ARG A 195 26.49 -5.19 -11.41
CA ARG A 195 27.12 -6.52 -11.46
C ARG A 195 27.20 -7.20 -10.11
N ASN A 196 27.39 -6.42 -9.04
CA ASN A 196 27.49 -6.92 -7.66
C ASN A 196 26.13 -6.92 -6.92
N ALA A 197 25.05 -6.50 -7.59
CA ALA A 197 23.72 -6.42 -7.01
C ALA A 197 22.94 -7.73 -7.17
N VAL A 198 21.97 -7.92 -6.27
CA VAL A 198 21.13 -9.11 -6.20
C VAL A 198 19.86 -8.90 -7.01
N ASP A 199 19.51 -9.81 -7.91
CA ASP A 199 18.20 -9.77 -8.58
C ASP A 199 17.06 -10.03 -7.57
N VAL A 200 16.14 -9.07 -7.51
CA VAL A 200 14.97 -9.06 -6.64
C VAL A 200 13.67 -8.91 -7.42
N SER A 201 13.71 -8.96 -8.76
CA SER A 201 12.56 -8.70 -9.63
C SER A 201 11.39 -9.67 -9.35
N GLU A 202 11.66 -10.97 -9.29
CA GLU A 202 10.65 -11.98 -8.96
C GLU A 202 10.15 -11.85 -7.52
N LYS A 203 11.05 -11.54 -6.58
CA LYS A 203 10.71 -11.35 -5.18
C LYS A 203 9.76 -10.16 -5.00
N TYR A 204 10.01 -9.06 -5.71
CA TYR A 204 9.14 -7.88 -5.76
C TYR A 204 7.73 -8.25 -6.22
N VAL A 205 7.62 -8.94 -7.36
CA VAL A 205 6.33 -9.38 -7.92
C VAL A 205 5.57 -10.28 -6.96
N ARG A 206 6.22 -11.32 -6.41
CA ARG A 206 5.59 -12.22 -5.43
C ARG A 206 5.12 -11.50 -4.17
N THR A 207 5.93 -10.55 -3.69
CA THR A 207 5.56 -9.77 -2.49
C THR A 207 4.27 -9.00 -2.72
N ILE A 208 4.12 -8.32 -3.86
CA ILE A 208 2.88 -7.60 -4.18
C ILE A 208 1.70 -8.57 -4.25
N GLN A 209 1.87 -9.70 -4.93
CA GLN A 209 0.78 -10.63 -5.20
C GLN A 209 0.33 -11.47 -3.99
N ASP A 210 1.23 -11.74 -3.05
CA ASP A 210 0.98 -12.68 -1.94
C ASP A 210 0.92 -12.01 -0.56
N LYS A 211 1.50 -10.81 -0.41
CA LYS A 211 1.68 -10.15 0.90
C LYS A 211 1.08 -8.75 0.99
N THR A 212 0.35 -8.30 -0.04
CA THR A 212 -0.28 -6.97 -0.04
C THR A 212 -1.75 -7.04 -0.44
N TRP A 213 -2.45 -5.92 -0.30
CA TRP A 213 -3.88 -5.80 -0.63
C TRP A 213 -4.19 -6.02 -2.12
N LEU A 214 -3.19 -5.97 -3.01
CA LEU A 214 -3.31 -6.31 -4.44
C LEU A 214 -3.37 -7.82 -4.73
N THR A 215 -3.49 -8.64 -3.69
CA THR A 215 -3.65 -10.08 -3.81
C THR A 215 -4.92 -10.43 -4.59
N GLN A 216 -4.77 -11.22 -5.67
CA GLN A 216 -5.91 -11.75 -6.44
C GLN A 216 -6.36 -13.15 -5.99
N ASN A 217 -5.76 -13.67 -4.92
CA ASN A 217 -6.02 -15.03 -4.41
C ASN A 217 -7.33 -15.14 -3.59
N ILE A 218 -8.11 -14.06 -3.49
CA ILE A 218 -9.39 -14.02 -2.76
C ILE A 218 -10.52 -13.91 -3.77
N THR A 219 -11.36 -14.94 -3.86
CA THR A 219 -12.56 -14.91 -4.70
C THR A 219 -13.61 -13.95 -4.14
N PRO A 220 -14.49 -13.37 -4.98
CA PRO A 220 -15.62 -12.56 -4.50
C PRO A 220 -16.47 -13.27 -3.45
N TYR A 221 -16.61 -14.60 -3.58
CA TYR A 221 -17.32 -15.43 -2.61
C TYR A 221 -16.60 -15.51 -1.25
N GLN A 222 -15.28 -15.74 -1.24
CA GLN A 222 -14.49 -15.71 0.00
C GLN A 222 -14.50 -14.33 0.66
N MET A 223 -14.43 -13.26 -0.13
CA MET A 223 -14.56 -11.90 0.38
C MET A 223 -15.93 -11.66 1.01
N TYR A 224 -17.00 -12.13 0.37
CA TYR A 224 -18.36 -12.08 0.91
C TYR A 224 -18.48 -12.85 2.23
N LEU A 225 -17.93 -14.06 2.31
CA LEU A 225 -17.90 -14.83 3.56
C LEU A 225 -17.10 -14.12 4.66
N LYS A 226 -15.95 -13.52 4.32
CA LYS A 226 -15.15 -12.75 5.28
C LYS A 226 -15.91 -11.52 5.78
N PHE A 227 -16.63 -10.82 4.90
CA PHE A 227 -17.49 -9.71 5.28
C PHE A 227 -18.58 -10.16 6.25
N LEU A 228 -19.29 -11.24 5.95
CA LEU A 228 -20.31 -11.80 6.85
C LEU A 228 -19.69 -12.18 8.20
N TYR A 229 -18.54 -12.85 8.19
CA TYR A 229 -17.84 -13.20 9.42
C TYR A 229 -17.49 -11.96 10.24
N GLU A 230 -16.86 -10.94 9.66
CA GLU A 230 -16.48 -9.73 10.40
C GLU A 230 -17.69 -8.94 10.91
N TYR A 231 -18.81 -8.97 10.18
CA TYR A 231 -20.07 -8.35 10.59
C TYR A 231 -20.75 -9.11 11.73
N PHE A 232 -20.76 -10.44 11.68
CA PHE A 232 -21.49 -11.29 12.63
C PHE A 232 -20.61 -11.94 13.72
N LYS A 233 -19.28 -11.81 13.70
CA LYS A 233 -18.37 -12.51 14.64
C LYS A 233 -18.70 -12.24 16.11
N ASP A 234 -19.15 -11.03 16.43
CA ASP A 234 -19.50 -10.65 17.79
C ASP A 234 -20.84 -11.29 18.20
N GLU A 235 -21.73 -11.55 17.24
CA GLU A 235 -23.00 -12.26 17.45
C GLU A 235 -22.80 -13.77 17.51
N LEU A 236 -21.88 -14.31 16.70
CA LEU A 236 -21.51 -15.73 16.70
C LEU A 236 -20.74 -16.15 17.96
N SER A 237 -20.04 -15.22 18.61
CA SER A 237 -19.29 -15.47 19.84
C SER A 237 -20.13 -15.31 21.11
N GLN A 238 -21.30 -14.67 21.02
CA GLN A 238 -22.21 -14.54 22.14
C GLN A 238 -23.11 -15.77 22.24
N THR A 239 -22.83 -16.60 23.25
CA THR A 239 -23.71 -17.70 23.68
C THR A 239 -24.73 -17.18 24.70
N ASP A 240 -25.26 -15.97 24.47
CA ASP A 240 -26.17 -15.33 25.42
C ASP A 240 -27.53 -16.05 25.35
N GLU A 241 -27.77 -16.95 26.28
CA GLU A 241 -29.10 -17.55 26.44
C GLU A 241 -30.07 -16.48 26.97
N VAL A 242 -31.19 -16.29 26.25
CA VAL A 242 -32.28 -15.42 26.72
C VAL A 242 -32.92 -16.06 27.94
N PHE A 243 -32.67 -15.51 29.14
CA PHE A 243 -33.26 -16.02 30.38
C PHE A 243 -34.70 -15.52 30.55
N ILE A 244 -35.71 -16.33 30.22
CA ILE A 244 -37.13 -15.92 30.32
C ILE A 244 -37.77 -16.53 31.57
N LYS A 245 -38.11 -15.69 32.55
CA LYS A 245 -38.70 -16.13 33.83
C LYS A 245 -40.21 -16.46 33.75
N TYR A 246 -40.93 -15.83 32.82
CA TYR A 246 -42.38 -15.98 32.70
C TYR A 246 -42.76 -16.14 31.22
N LEU A 247 -43.27 -17.32 30.87
CA LEU A 247 -43.85 -17.62 29.56
C LEU A 247 -45.31 -18.05 29.73
N PRO A 248 -46.22 -17.64 28.83
CA PRO A 248 -47.59 -18.19 28.79
C PRO A 248 -47.58 -19.73 28.64
N GLN A 249 -48.60 -20.41 29.19
CA GLN A 249 -48.68 -21.87 29.20
C GLN A 249 -48.63 -22.54 27.81
N GLU A 250 -49.04 -21.83 26.75
CA GLU A 250 -49.01 -22.33 25.37
C GLU A 250 -47.94 -21.63 24.50
N PHE A 251 -46.96 -20.97 25.11
CA PHE A 251 -45.94 -20.25 24.35
C PHE A 251 -44.99 -21.22 23.64
N LYS A 252 -45.02 -21.20 22.31
CA LYS A 252 -44.05 -21.90 21.48
C LYS A 252 -42.79 -21.06 21.35
N LYS A 253 -41.70 -21.51 21.98
CA LYS A 253 -40.37 -20.92 21.82
C LYS A 253 -39.91 -21.11 20.36
N LEU A 254 -39.68 -20.02 19.65
CA LEU A 254 -39.18 -20.02 18.28
C LEU A 254 -37.79 -19.39 18.26
N GLU A 255 -36.80 -20.08 17.69
CA GLU A 255 -35.39 -19.63 17.71
C GLU A 255 -35.20 -18.22 17.14
N TYR A 256 -35.91 -17.88 16.07
CA TYR A 256 -35.82 -16.55 15.47
C TYR A 256 -36.32 -15.43 16.42
N GLN A 257 -37.25 -15.73 17.33
CA GLN A 257 -37.75 -14.74 18.30
C GLN A 257 -36.70 -14.48 19.39
N GLU A 258 -35.96 -15.51 19.82
CA GLU A 258 -34.85 -15.35 20.76
C GLU A 258 -33.73 -14.50 20.14
N GLN A 259 -33.36 -14.81 18.89
CA GLN A 259 -32.40 -14.02 18.13
C GLN A 259 -32.85 -12.56 17.97
N ALA A 260 -34.15 -12.33 17.70
CA ALA A 260 -34.69 -10.98 17.61
C ALA A 260 -34.61 -10.22 18.95
N VAL A 261 -34.81 -10.88 20.08
CA VAL A 261 -34.65 -10.28 21.42
C VAL A 261 -33.19 -9.93 21.71
N LEU A 262 -32.25 -10.84 21.40
CA LEU A 262 -30.81 -10.60 21.59
C LEU A 262 -30.34 -9.42 20.74
N ASN A 263 -30.72 -9.38 19.47
CA ASN A 263 -30.40 -8.29 18.56
C ASN A 263 -31.00 -6.97 19.05
N ALA A 264 -32.27 -6.98 19.49
CA ALA A 264 -32.91 -5.78 19.99
C ALA A 264 -32.25 -5.27 21.30
N LYS A 265 -31.83 -6.18 22.18
CA LYS A 265 -31.08 -5.85 23.40
C LYS A 265 -29.74 -5.21 23.09
N LYS A 266 -29.00 -5.74 22.11
CA LYS A 266 -27.71 -5.18 21.66
C LYS A 266 -27.88 -3.75 21.15
N ILE A 267 -28.80 -3.52 20.22
CA ILE A 267 -29.08 -2.18 19.68
C ILE A 267 -29.48 -1.23 20.81
N LEU A 268 -30.33 -1.68 21.73
CA LEU A 268 -30.75 -0.89 22.88
C LEU A 268 -29.57 -0.50 23.80
N LEU A 269 -28.67 -1.45 24.09
CA LEU A 269 -27.50 -1.19 24.94
C LEU A 269 -26.48 -0.28 24.27
N GLU A 270 -26.32 -0.40 22.95
CA GLU A 270 -25.35 0.39 22.17
C GLU A 270 -25.84 1.82 21.90
N TYR A 271 -27.13 1.98 21.55
CA TYR A 271 -27.68 3.25 21.08
C TYR A 271 -28.68 3.90 22.03
N GLY A 272 -29.05 3.23 23.13
CA GLY A 272 -30.02 3.73 24.10
C GLY A 272 -31.50 3.63 23.67
N GLY A 273 -31.77 3.01 22.52
CA GLY A 273 -33.13 2.80 22.00
C GLY A 273 -33.17 1.79 20.85
N VAL A 274 -34.30 1.12 20.65
CA VAL A 274 -34.50 0.15 19.56
C VAL A 274 -35.93 0.17 19.05
N PHE A 275 -36.11 -0.06 17.75
CA PHE A 275 -37.41 -0.25 17.11
C PHE A 275 -37.59 -1.72 16.69
N ILE A 276 -38.74 -2.30 17.01
CA ILE A 276 -39.13 -3.65 16.57
C ILE A 276 -40.22 -3.51 15.51
N SER A 277 -39.88 -3.77 14.25
CA SER A 277 -40.75 -3.53 13.08
C SER A 277 -41.14 -4.83 12.34
N ASP A 278 -41.34 -5.93 13.08
CA ASP A 278 -41.69 -7.23 12.52
C ASP A 278 -43.06 -7.24 11.80
N VAL A 279 -43.31 -8.25 10.94
CA VAL A 279 -44.53 -8.43 10.14
C VAL A 279 -45.78 -8.54 11.05
N VAL A 280 -46.98 -8.35 10.49
CA VAL A 280 -48.26 -8.40 11.23
C VAL A 280 -48.43 -9.71 12.01
N GLY A 281 -48.84 -9.61 13.29
CA GLY A 281 -48.97 -10.73 14.22
C GLY A 281 -48.52 -10.41 15.65
N LEU A 282 -48.53 -11.42 16.54
CA LEU A 282 -48.16 -11.31 17.96
C LEU A 282 -46.64 -11.23 18.21
N GLY A 283 -45.80 -11.40 17.17
CA GLY A 283 -44.34 -11.43 17.29
C GLY A 283 -43.76 -10.20 17.99
N LYS A 284 -44.26 -9.00 17.65
CA LYS A 284 -43.81 -7.74 18.26
C LYS A 284 -44.08 -7.68 19.76
N THR A 285 -45.27 -8.11 20.19
CA THR A 285 -45.63 -8.12 21.62
C THR A 285 -44.75 -9.06 22.41
N TYR A 286 -44.52 -10.27 21.89
CA TYR A 286 -43.67 -11.26 22.54
C TYR A 286 -42.21 -10.80 22.61
N ILE A 287 -41.64 -10.33 21.50
CA ILE A 287 -40.26 -9.83 21.47
C ILE A 287 -40.07 -8.67 22.44
N SER A 288 -41.00 -7.69 22.45
CA SER A 288 -40.95 -6.57 23.40
C SER A 288 -41.05 -7.01 24.87
N ALA A 289 -41.94 -7.96 25.19
CA ALA A 289 -42.09 -8.47 26.56
C ALA A 289 -40.85 -9.27 27.00
N MET A 290 -40.31 -10.12 26.13
CA MET A 290 -39.09 -10.88 26.40
C MET A 290 -37.89 -9.93 26.59
N LEU A 291 -37.75 -8.92 25.72
CA LEU A 291 -36.72 -7.89 25.85
C LEU A 291 -36.85 -7.11 27.17
N ALA A 292 -38.05 -6.65 27.52
CA ALA A 292 -38.28 -5.96 28.79
C ALA A 292 -37.90 -6.81 30.01
N GLY A 293 -38.15 -8.14 29.94
CA GLY A 293 -37.73 -9.09 30.97
C GLY A 293 -36.21 -9.30 31.07
N GLN A 294 -35.42 -8.90 30.07
CA GLN A 294 -33.96 -8.93 30.08
C GLN A 294 -33.32 -7.67 30.67
N LEU A 295 -34.12 -6.64 30.98
CA LEU A 295 -33.65 -5.32 31.39
C LEU A 295 -33.98 -5.07 32.84
N ASP A 296 -33.04 -4.49 33.58
CA ASP A 296 -33.26 -4.09 34.96
C ASP A 296 -34.04 -2.76 35.02
N GLY A 297 -35.01 -2.68 35.93
CA GLY A 297 -35.70 -1.43 36.26
C GLY A 297 -37.21 -1.50 36.21
N ARG A 298 -37.84 -0.33 36.05
CA ARG A 298 -39.30 -0.18 35.98
C ARG A 298 -39.75 -0.02 34.54
N THR A 299 -40.78 -0.76 34.15
CA THR A 299 -41.33 -0.72 32.80
C THR A 299 -42.57 0.18 32.75
N LEU A 300 -42.59 1.14 31.82
CA LEU A 300 -43.78 1.91 31.45
C LEU A 300 -44.21 1.48 30.04
N ILE A 301 -45.46 1.03 29.90
CA ILE A 301 -46.03 0.66 28.61
C ILE A 301 -46.99 1.76 28.18
N ILE A 302 -46.76 2.30 26.98
CA ILE A 302 -47.64 3.29 26.35
C ILE A 302 -48.27 2.61 25.13
N ALA A 303 -49.60 2.51 25.13
CA ALA A 303 -50.36 1.89 24.07
C ALA A 303 -51.63 2.70 23.76
N PRO A 304 -52.17 2.62 22.52
CA PRO A 304 -53.49 3.17 22.20
C PRO A 304 -54.60 2.57 23.09
N PRO A 305 -55.69 3.33 23.38
CA PRO A 305 -56.76 2.87 24.27
C PRO A 305 -57.35 1.51 23.92
N VAL A 306 -57.47 1.21 22.61
CA VAL A 306 -57.99 -0.06 22.08
C VAL A 306 -57.17 -1.30 22.50
N LEU A 307 -55.92 -1.13 22.95
CA LEU A 307 -55.08 -2.25 23.41
C LEU A 307 -55.02 -2.37 24.95
N LEU A 308 -55.72 -1.49 25.68
CA LEU A 308 -55.70 -1.42 27.15
C LEU A 308 -56.98 -1.96 27.81
N GLU A 309 -58.02 -2.22 27.02
CA GLU A 309 -59.29 -2.88 27.44
C GLU A 309 -59.23 -4.39 27.17
#